data_AF-A0A967GUQ0-F1
#
_entry.id   AF-A0A967GUQ0-F1
#
_cell.length_a   1.000
_cell.length_b   1.000
_cell.length_c   1.000
_cell.angle_alpha   90.00
_cell.angle_beta   90.00
_cell.angle_gamma   90.00
#
_symmetry.space_group_name_H-M   'P 1'
#
loop_
_entity.id
_entity.type
_entity.pdbx_description
1 polymer ?
#
loop_
_entity_poly.entity_id
_entity_poly.type
_entity_poly.pdbx_seq_one_letter_code
_entity_poly.pdbx_strand_id
1 'polypeptide(L)'
;MSWRRSLGYWRTKKHTAMMRVLRGHIDQYVTNSDPVKEEIVSHDGVPADRITVIPNGIDLGLFRPDGKGSRAAKRREWGFGEDDLVIGGVSTLRPVKKVET
;
A
#
# COMPACT_ATOMS: atom_id res chain seq x y z
N MET A 1 -6.61 -0.95 -14.94
CA MET A 1 -6.29 0.48 -14.70
C MET A 1 -6.50 0.79 -13.22
N SER A 2 -5.42 1.00 -12.46
CA SER A 2 -5.48 1.32 -11.02
C SER A 2 -5.34 2.85 -10.87
N TRP A 3 -6.46 3.55 -10.69
CA TRP A 3 -6.53 5.02 -10.64
C TRP A 3 -6.53 5.61 -9.22
N ARG A 4 -6.27 4.81 -8.18
CA ARG A 4 -6.16 5.26 -6.78
C ARG A 4 -4.88 4.70 -6.15
N ARG A 5 -3.77 5.44 -6.22
CA ARG A 5 -2.46 5.02 -5.68
C ARG A 5 -1.96 5.85 -4.50
N SER A 6 -2.75 6.77 -3.94
CA SER A 6 -2.28 7.61 -2.82
C SER A 6 -3.43 8.19 -1.99
N LEU A 7 -3.56 7.79 -0.72
CA LEU A 7 -4.52 8.34 0.26
C LEU A 7 -4.17 9.78 0.73
N GLY A 8 -3.80 10.70 -0.17
CA GLY A 8 -3.69 12.11 0.21
C GLY A 8 -2.57 12.93 -0.41
N TYR A 9 -1.54 12.33 -1.00
CA TYR A 9 -0.39 13.11 -1.50
C TYR A 9 -0.69 14.00 -2.74
N TRP A 10 -1.75 13.68 -3.50
CA TRP A 10 -2.10 14.37 -4.75
C TRP A 10 -3.57 14.82 -4.79
N ARG A 11 -4.28 14.76 -3.66
CA ARG A 11 -5.71 15.10 -3.60
C ARG A 11 -5.90 16.60 -3.40
N THR A 12 -6.45 17.25 -4.42
CA THR A 12 -6.92 18.63 -4.32
C THR A 12 -8.39 18.68 -3.96
N LYS A 13 -8.87 19.81 -3.40
CA LYS A 13 -10.32 20.02 -3.12
C LYS A 13 -11.21 19.77 -4.35
N LYS A 14 -10.68 20.01 -5.56
CA LYS A 14 -11.36 19.75 -6.84
C LYS A 14 -11.63 18.25 -7.05
N HIS A 15 -10.66 17.38 -6.72
CA HIS A 15 -10.87 15.92 -6.81
C HIS A 15 -11.97 15.47 -5.86
N THR A 16 -11.99 15.96 -4.63
CA THR A 16 -13.05 15.61 -3.66
C THR A 16 -14.42 16.07 -4.13
N ALA A 17 -14.52 17.29 -4.68
CA ALA A 17 -15.78 17.80 -5.24
C ALA A 17 -16.25 16.96 -6.45
N MET A 18 -15.33 16.63 -7.37
CA MET A 18 -15.63 15.78 -8.53
C MET A 18 -16.08 14.38 -8.11
N MET A 19 -15.38 13.76 -7.17
CA MET A 19 -15.75 12.44 -6.65
C MET A 19 -17.12 12.46 -5.98
N ARG A 20 -17.46 13.53 -5.26
CA ARG A 20 -18.79 13.72 -4.70
C ARG A 20 -19.85 13.82 -5.78
N VAL A 21 -19.62 14.55 -6.87
CA VAL A 21 -20.60 14.66 -7.97
C VAL A 21 -20.79 13.32 -8.67
N LEU A 22 -19.68 12.62 -8.98
CA LEU A 22 -19.71 11.36 -9.72
C LEU A 22 -20.20 10.16 -8.89
N ARG A 23 -20.34 10.29 -7.57
CA ARG A 23 -20.69 9.17 -6.68
C ARG A 23 -22.01 8.49 -7.01
N GLY A 24 -22.97 9.25 -7.54
CA GLY A 24 -24.29 8.73 -7.94
C GLY A 24 -24.25 7.85 -9.20
N HIS A 25 -23.19 7.99 -10.01
CA HIS A 25 -23.03 7.30 -11.29
C HIS A 25 -22.08 6.10 -11.22
N ILE A 26 -21.56 5.77 -10.03
CA ILE A 26 -20.68 4.62 -9.81
C ILE A 26 -21.46 3.60 -8.97
N ASP A 27 -21.64 2.41 -9.54
CA ASP A 27 -22.38 1.32 -8.89
C ASP A 27 -21.58 0.72 -7.73
N GLN A 28 -20.28 0.47 -7.96
CA GLN A 28 -19.40 -0.20 -7.00
C GLN A 28 -18.00 0.41 -6.97
N TYR A 29 -17.42 0.47 -5.77
CA TYR A 29 -16.03 0.86 -5.53
C TYR A 29 -15.25 -0.34 -5.01
N VAL A 30 -14.05 -0.52 -5.53
CA VAL A 30 -13.13 -1.56 -5.06
C VAL A 30 -11.88 -0.91 -4.48
N THR A 31 -11.48 -1.35 -3.29
CA THR A 31 -10.30 -0.88 -2.57
C THR A 31 -9.49 -2.08 -2.05
N ASN A 32 -8.20 -1.89 -1.80
CA ASN A 32 -7.32 -2.94 -1.30
C ASN A 32 -7.23 -3.02 0.23
N SER A 33 -7.78 -2.06 0.97
CA SER A 33 -7.72 -2.07 2.44
C SER A 33 -8.87 -1.27 3.08
N ASP A 34 -9.15 -1.57 4.35
CA ASP A 34 -10.16 -0.87 5.15
C ASP A 34 -9.83 0.61 5.39
N PRO A 35 -8.57 1.03 5.66
CA PRO A 35 -8.27 2.46 5.81
C PRO A 35 -8.61 3.29 4.57
N VAL A 36 -8.45 2.72 3.38
CA VAL A 36 -8.86 3.38 2.12
C VAL A 36 -10.38 3.45 2.01
N LYS A 37 -11.10 2.41 2.43
CA LYS A 37 -12.57 2.43 2.50
C LYS A 37 -13.04 3.56 3.41
N GLU A 38 -12.47 3.67 4.61
CA GLU A 38 -12.79 4.71 5.58
C GLU A 38 -12.52 6.13 5.03
N GLU A 39 -11.39 6.32 4.33
CA GLU A 39 -11.10 7.61 3.69
C GLU A 39 -12.14 7.94 2.60
N ILE A 40 -12.55 6.95 1.80
CA ILE A 40 -13.57 7.15 0.75
C ILE A 40 -14.93 7.50 1.37
N VAL A 41 -15.34 6.82 2.43
CA VAL A 41 -16.60 7.12 3.13
C VAL A 41 -16.56 8.53 3.71
N SER A 42 -15.52 8.87 4.47
CA SER A 42 -15.41 10.14 5.18
C SER A 42 -15.18 11.34 4.25
N HIS A 43 -14.28 11.22 3.27
CA HIS A 43 -13.92 12.34 2.40
C HIS A 43 -14.76 12.43 1.12
N ASP A 44 -15.14 11.31 0.51
CA ASP A 44 -15.91 11.32 -0.76
C ASP A 44 -17.41 11.19 -0.55
N GLY A 45 -17.86 10.80 0.65
CA GLY A 45 -19.29 10.62 0.97
C GLY A 45 -19.92 9.46 0.20
N VAL A 46 -19.11 8.47 -0.19
CA VAL A 46 -19.60 7.24 -0.82
C VAL A 46 -20.19 6.33 0.27
N PRO A 47 -21.42 5.81 0.09
CA PRO A 47 -22.01 4.84 1.00
C PRO A 47 -21.15 3.58 1.17
N ALA A 48 -20.98 3.13 2.42
CA ALA A 48 -20.06 2.04 2.76
C ALA A 48 -20.45 0.67 2.18
N ASP A 49 -21.74 0.48 1.90
CA ASP A 49 -22.35 -0.67 1.23
C ASP A 49 -21.98 -0.76 -0.26
N ARG A 50 -21.58 0.36 -0.88
CA ARG A 50 -21.07 0.41 -2.26
C ARG A 50 -19.56 0.18 -2.37
N ILE A 51 -18.87 -0.13 -1.27
CA ILE A 51 -17.41 -0.28 -1.24
C ILE A 51 -17.03 -1.70 -0.81
N THR A 52 -16.37 -2.42 -1.72
CA THR A 52 -15.81 -3.75 -1.49
C THR A 52 -14.30 -3.67 -1.28
N VAL A 53 -13.81 -4.29 -0.21
CA VAL A 53 -12.38 -4.41 0.06
C VAL A 53 -11.89 -5.76 -0.47
N ILE A 54 -10.91 -5.72 -1.38
CA ILE A 54 -10.23 -6.89 -1.94
C ILE A 54 -8.73 -6.71 -1.67
N PRO A 55 -8.20 -7.32 -0.59
CA PRO A 55 -6.78 -7.25 -0.27
C PRO A 55 -5.91 -7.76 -1.43
N ASN A 56 -4.78 -7.10 -1.65
CA ASN A 56 -3.80 -7.58 -2.63
C ASN A 56 -3.18 -8.89 -2.12
N GLY A 57 -3.08 -9.88 -3.00
CA GLY A 57 -2.37 -11.12 -2.71
C GLY A 57 -0.84 -10.97 -2.76
N ILE A 58 -0.15 -11.93 -2.14
CA ILE A 58 1.30 -12.12 -2.24
C ILE A 58 1.58 -13.58 -2.60
N ASP A 59 2.60 -13.83 -3.42
CA ASP A 59 3.02 -15.19 -3.77
C ASP A 59 3.75 -15.84 -2.59
N LEU A 60 3.12 -16.85 -1.96
CA LEU A 60 3.67 -17.54 -0.80
C LEU A 60 4.77 -18.55 -1.15
N GLY A 61 4.89 -18.95 -2.42
CA GLY A 61 5.98 -19.81 -2.90
C GLY A 61 7.28 -19.01 -3.07
N LEU A 62 7.14 -17.77 -3.55
CA LEU A 62 8.25 -16.82 -3.72
C LEU A 62 8.63 -16.11 -2.41
N PHE A 63 7.65 -15.60 -1.67
CA PHE A 63 7.87 -14.84 -0.43
C PHE A 63 7.69 -15.74 0.79
N ARG A 64 8.71 -16.53 1.08
CA ARG A 64 8.79 -17.38 2.27
C ARG A 64 10.14 -17.24 2.94
N PRO A 65 10.23 -17.41 4.27
CA PRO A 65 11.53 -17.50 4.93
C PRO A 65 12.31 -18.67 4.36
N ASP A 66 13.45 -18.38 3.73
CA ASP A 66 14.39 -19.43 3.36
C ASP A 66 15.01 -20.04 4.62
N GLY A 67 15.44 -21.30 4.52
CA GLY A 67 16.14 -21.97 5.62
C GLY A 67 17.39 -21.22 6.09
N LYS A 68 17.87 -21.52 7.31
CA LYS A 68 18.99 -20.81 7.99
C LYS A 68 20.23 -20.61 7.10
N GLY A 69 20.52 -21.54 6.19
CA GLY A 69 21.65 -21.45 5.25
C GLY A 69 21.56 -20.29 4.24
N SER A 70 20.37 -19.99 3.69
CA SER A 70 20.17 -18.89 2.74
C SER A 70 20.38 -17.53 3.42
N ARG A 71 19.87 -17.39 4.66
CA ARG A 71 20.07 -16.17 5.46
C ARG A 71 21.56 -15.91 5.74
N ALA A 72 22.31 -16.92 6.16
CA ALA A 72 23.73 -16.76 6.48
C ALA A 72 24.56 -16.41 5.23
N ALA A 73 24.25 -17.02 4.08
CA ALA A 73 24.92 -16.71 2.81
C ALA A 73 24.65 -15.26 2.37
N LYS A 74 23.39 -14.82 2.40
CA LYS A 74 23.01 -13.46 1.98
C LYS A 74 23.58 -12.38 2.92
N ARG A 75 23.65 -12.65 4.22
CA ARG A 75 24.30 -11.74 5.18
C ARG A 75 25.79 -11.56 4.88
N ARG A 76 26.51 -12.67 4.62
CA ARG A 76 27.92 -12.64 4.23
C ARG A 76 28.14 -11.87 2.91
N GLU A 77 27.28 -12.12 1.92
CA GLU A 77 27.29 -11.40 0.63
C GLU A 77 27.14 -9.88 0.82
N TRP A 78 26.31 -9.45 1.78
CA TRP A 78 26.10 -8.04 2.12
C TRP A 78 27.09 -7.50 3.16
N GLY A 79 28.05 -8.30 3.62
CA GLY A 79 29.08 -7.88 4.56
C GLY A 79 28.67 -7.85 6.03
N PHE A 80 27.57 -8.49 6.42
CA PHE A 80 27.12 -8.59 7.81
C PHE A 80 27.57 -9.90 8.48
N GLY A 81 27.94 -9.83 9.76
CA GLY A 81 28.20 -10.96 10.64
C GLY A 81 26.93 -11.73 11.01
N GLU A 82 27.01 -12.81 11.78
CA GLU A 82 25.80 -13.57 12.17
C GLU A 82 24.96 -12.84 13.21
N ASP A 83 25.63 -12.13 14.12
CA ASP A 83 25.03 -11.46 15.29
C ASP A 83 24.66 -9.99 15.05
N ASP A 84 25.01 -9.41 13.89
CA ASP A 84 24.71 -8.01 13.59
C ASP A 84 23.19 -7.76 13.53
N LEU A 85 22.73 -6.70 14.18
CA LEU A 85 21.37 -6.22 13.99
C LEU A 85 21.25 -5.54 12.61
N VAL A 86 20.45 -6.12 11.72
CA VAL A 86 20.22 -5.58 10.37
C VAL A 86 18.78 -5.11 10.26
N ILE A 87 18.60 -3.82 9.98
CA ILE A 87 17.31 -3.20 9.69
C ILE A 87 17.34 -2.74 8.23
N GLY A 88 16.33 -3.13 7.45
CA GLY A 88 16.27 -2.83 6.02
C GLY A 88 14.88 -2.37 5.58
N GLY A 89 14.84 -1.49 4.58
CA GLY A 89 13.61 -1.03 3.95
C GLY A 89 13.66 -1.25 2.45
N VAL A 90 12.60 -1.82 1.88
CA VAL A 90 12.48 -2.02 0.43
C VAL A 90 11.32 -1.18 -0.08
N SER A 91 11.63 -0.13 -0.85
CA SER A 91 10.63 0.70 -1.50
C SER A 91 11.23 1.48 -2.66
N THR A 92 10.36 1.99 -3.55
CA THR A 92 10.77 3.00 -4.51
C THR A 92 11.18 4.29 -3.80
N LEU A 93 12.31 4.89 -4.18
CA LEU A 93 12.75 6.18 -3.66
C LEU A 93 11.84 7.29 -4.16
N ARG A 94 10.87 7.65 -3.32
CA ARG A 94 9.92 8.75 -3.51
C ARG A 94 9.74 9.44 -2.15
N PRO A 95 9.57 10.76 -2.11
CA PRO A 95 9.39 11.50 -0.84
C PRO A 95 8.29 10.93 0.06
N VAL A 96 7.20 10.42 -0.53
CA VAL A 96 6.09 9.77 0.20
C VAL A 96 6.51 8.56 1.05
N LYS A 97 7.63 7.91 0.71
CA LYS A 97 8.16 6.76 1.45
C LYS A 97 9.02 7.13 2.64
N LYS A 98 9.33 8.43 2.84
CA LYS A 98 10.04 8.97 4.01
C LYS A 98 11.27 8.13 4.41
N VAL A 99 12.07 7.77 3.41
CA VAL A 99 13.29 6.94 3.60
C VAL A 99 14.42 7.79 4.20
N GLU A 100 14.36 9.10 3.99
CA GLU A 100 15.26 10.07 4.62
C GLU A 100 14.65 10.45 5.97
N THR A 101 15.44 10.25 7.04
CA THR A 101 15.08 10.59 8.42
C THR A 101 15.35 12.06 8.68
#